data_AF-A0A7I9XUC9-F1
#
_entry.id   AF-A0A7I9XUC9-F1
#
_cell.length_a   1.000
_cell.length_b   1.000
_cell.length_c   1.000
_cell.angle_alpha   90.00
_cell.angle_beta   90.00
_cell.angle_gamma   90.00
#
_symmetry.space_group_name_H-M   'P 1'
#
loop_
_entity.id
_entity.type
_entity.pdbx_description
1 polymer ?
#
loop_
_entity_poly.entity_id
_entity_poly.type
_entity_poly.pdbx_seq_one_letter_code
_entity_poly.pdbx_strand_id
1 'polypeptide(L)'
;MAHSLVREHGQLLNDLGSGTVKMNIVVNTKTGETDHSVLTELPPEEAFESFAARVRPFLMSKEPVYWALVLDALEALLSEETLAELVDIEGLRAHWSNVVEGSQVAHAYYVVTDKGKLTDIQLANLWLNSDALHTQIIQSEVGKSLSLNQRYQAAASVYARIGACANNTLYLISHLVNEGLLELDPSVFTAPVTADTHVEIPGKVKIYSAEVGAELPADLSNLDPEVWKPIHEDIELLTGAEDAEES
;
A
#
# COMPACT_ATOMS: atom_id res chain seq x y z
N MET A 1 0.97 8.88 -8.18
CA MET A 1 1.48 7.75 -7.37
C MET A 1 1.96 6.66 -8.33
N ALA A 2 3.18 6.15 -8.20
CA ALA A 2 3.79 5.17 -9.13
C ALA A 2 3.32 3.72 -8.94
N HIS A 3 2.29 3.48 -8.11
CA HIS A 3 1.82 2.13 -7.80
C HIS A 3 1.11 1.50 -9.00
N SER A 4 1.41 0.23 -9.32
CA SER A 4 0.83 -0.49 -10.46
C SER A 4 -0.70 -0.47 -10.44
N LEU A 5 -1.31 -0.65 -9.27
CA LEU A 5 -2.76 -0.59 -9.11
C LEU A 5 -3.36 0.76 -9.50
N VAL A 6 -2.69 1.87 -9.18
CA VAL A 6 -3.16 3.22 -9.56
C VAL A 6 -3.01 3.44 -11.06
N ARG A 7 -1.92 2.93 -11.65
CA ARG A 7 -1.65 3.03 -13.10
C ARG A 7 -2.60 2.20 -13.95
N GLU A 8 -2.87 0.97 -13.53
CA GLU A 8 -3.57 -0.05 -14.33
C GLU A 8 -5.06 -0.12 -14.01
N HIS A 9 -5.46 0.22 -12.78
CA HIS A 9 -6.84 0.13 -12.29
C HIS A 9 -7.37 1.45 -11.73
N GLY A 10 -6.84 2.59 -12.17
CA GLY A 10 -7.20 3.92 -11.66
C GLY A 10 -8.71 4.23 -11.74
N GLN A 11 -9.38 3.85 -12.82
CA GLN A 11 -10.84 4.04 -12.95
C GLN A 11 -11.62 3.22 -11.91
N LEU A 12 -11.23 1.96 -11.70
CA LEU A 12 -11.86 1.10 -10.71
C LEU A 12 -11.68 1.67 -9.29
N LEU A 13 -10.49 2.17 -8.96
CA LEU A 13 -10.25 2.84 -7.68
C LEU A 13 -11.09 4.12 -7.53
N ASN A 14 -11.28 4.88 -8.61
CA ASN A 14 -12.14 6.06 -8.59
C ASN A 14 -13.62 5.70 -8.36
N ASP A 15 -14.12 4.66 -9.04
CA ASP A 15 -15.48 4.16 -8.88
C ASP A 15 -15.72 3.67 -7.43
N LEU A 16 -14.77 2.94 -6.86
CA LEU A 16 -14.80 2.48 -5.47
C LEU A 16 -14.69 3.61 -4.46
N GLY A 17 -13.87 4.63 -4.75
CA GLY A 17 -13.68 5.78 -3.89
C GLY A 17 -14.89 6.70 -3.85
N SER A 18 -15.55 6.90 -4.99
CA SER A 18 -16.77 7.72 -5.13
C SER A 18 -18.01 7.12 -4.47
N GLY A 19 -17.97 5.83 -4.09
CA GLY A 19 -19.11 5.13 -3.50
C GLY A 19 -20.17 4.72 -4.53
N THR A 20 -19.80 4.60 -5.80
CA THR A 20 -20.72 4.16 -6.86
C THR A 20 -21.07 2.68 -6.67
N VAL A 21 -22.35 2.36 -6.48
CA VAL A 21 -22.84 0.99 -6.31
C VAL A 21 -23.72 0.59 -7.48
N LYS A 22 -23.40 -0.55 -8.12
CA LYS A 22 -24.27 -1.16 -9.13
C LYS A 22 -25.21 -2.14 -8.44
N MET A 23 -26.51 -1.91 -8.59
CA MET A 23 -27.57 -2.76 -8.03
C MET A 23 -28.39 -3.38 -9.16
N ASN A 24 -28.59 -4.68 -9.11
CA ASN A 24 -29.55 -5.40 -9.94
C ASN A 24 -30.83 -5.62 -9.14
N ILE A 25 -31.95 -5.15 -9.67
CA ILE A 25 -33.27 -5.27 -9.06
C ILE A 25 -34.15 -6.09 -9.98
N VAL A 26 -34.65 -7.24 -9.50
CA VAL A 26 -35.57 -8.12 -10.22
C VAL A 26 -36.92 -8.06 -9.53
N VAL A 27 -37.96 -7.64 -10.25
CA VAL A 27 -39.32 -7.55 -9.73
C VAL A 27 -40.21 -8.58 -10.41
N ASN A 28 -40.79 -9.49 -9.63
CA ASN A 28 -41.81 -10.39 -10.10
C ASN A 28 -43.14 -9.64 -10.22
N THR A 29 -43.54 -9.32 -11.45
CA THR A 29 -44.74 -8.53 -11.73
C THR A 29 -46.06 -9.23 -11.41
N LYS A 30 -46.04 -10.53 -11.06
CA LYS A 30 -47.23 -11.31 -10.68
C LYS A 30 -47.40 -11.46 -9.17
N THR A 31 -46.31 -11.65 -8.43
CA THR A 31 -46.34 -11.82 -6.96
C THR A 31 -46.02 -10.53 -6.21
N GLY A 32 -45.40 -9.55 -6.88
CA GLY A 32 -44.88 -8.34 -6.27
C GLY A 32 -43.57 -8.55 -5.51
N GLU A 33 -43.00 -9.76 -5.52
CA GLU A 33 -41.70 -10.05 -4.89
C GLU A 33 -40.57 -9.34 -5.62
N THR A 34 -39.63 -8.79 -4.83
CA THR A 34 -38.46 -8.09 -5.36
C THR A 34 -37.20 -8.74 -4.84
N ASP A 35 -36.29 -9.07 -5.74
CA ASP A 35 -34.94 -9.53 -5.44
C ASP A 35 -33.93 -8.44 -5.77
N HIS A 36 -32.95 -8.24 -4.89
CA HIS A 36 -31.96 -7.18 -4.98
C HIS A 36 -30.58 -7.79 -4.80
N SER A 37 -29.69 -7.59 -5.77
CA SER A 37 -28.29 -7.98 -5.67
C SER A 37 -27.37 -6.80 -5.93
N VAL A 38 -26.32 -6.68 -5.12
CA VAL A 38 -25.29 -5.66 -5.28
C VAL A 38 -24.10 -6.31 -5.95
N LEU A 39 -23.64 -5.75 -7.07
CA LEU A 39 -22.43 -6.18 -7.74
C LEU A 39 -21.35 -5.13 -7.51
N THR A 40 -20.26 -5.54 -6.86
CA THR A 40 -19.08 -4.70 -6.69
C THR A 40 -17.89 -5.40 -7.30
N GLU A 41 -17.27 -4.74 -8.28
CA GLU A 41 -15.98 -5.15 -8.82
C GLU A 41 -14.89 -4.67 -7.87
N LEU A 42 -13.94 -5.55 -7.54
CA LEU A 42 -12.87 -5.27 -6.58
C LEU A 42 -11.51 -5.50 -7.26
N PRO A 43 -10.47 -4.74 -6.89
CA PRO A 43 -9.13 -4.95 -7.43
C PRO A 43 -8.55 -6.31 -7.00
N PRO A 44 -7.50 -6.80 -7.69
CA PRO A 44 -6.73 -7.96 -7.22
C PRO A 44 -6.20 -7.72 -5.79
N GLU A 45 -6.42 -8.67 -4.90
CA GLU A 45 -6.17 -8.51 -3.45
C GLU A 45 -4.69 -8.22 -3.13
N GLU A 46 -3.75 -9.02 -3.63
CA GLU A 46 -2.31 -8.82 -3.36
C GLU A 46 -1.81 -7.43 -3.80
N ALA A 47 -2.25 -6.97 -4.98
CA ALA A 47 -1.91 -5.64 -5.47
C ALA A 47 -2.54 -4.55 -4.58
N PHE A 48 -3.75 -4.80 -4.07
CA PHE A 48 -4.43 -3.89 -3.16
C PHE A 48 -3.80 -3.86 -1.76
N GLU A 49 -3.36 -4.99 -1.21
CA GLU A 49 -2.60 -5.03 0.04
C GLU A 49 -1.32 -4.19 -0.07
N SER A 50 -0.59 -4.35 -1.17
CA SER A 50 0.61 -3.56 -1.48
C SER A 50 0.31 -2.06 -1.57
N PHE A 51 -0.84 -1.69 -2.13
CA PHE A 51 -1.31 -0.31 -2.19
C PHE A 51 -1.68 0.24 -0.81
N ALA A 52 -2.50 -0.49 -0.04
CA ALA A 52 -2.92 -0.11 1.30
C ALA A 52 -1.71 0.06 2.24
N ALA A 53 -0.72 -0.84 2.14
CA ALA A 53 0.53 -0.74 2.88
C ALA A 53 1.31 0.55 2.57
N ARG A 54 1.33 1.01 1.31
CA ARG A 54 1.98 2.27 0.91
C ARG A 54 1.20 3.52 1.28
N VAL A 55 -0.13 3.42 1.42
CA VAL A 55 -0.97 4.54 1.82
C VAL A 55 -0.96 4.74 3.35
N ARG A 56 -0.74 3.67 4.11
CA ARG A 56 -0.77 3.68 5.58
C ARG A 56 0.15 4.74 6.24
N PRO A 57 1.38 5.00 5.77
CA PRO A 57 2.24 6.02 6.38
C PRO A 57 1.62 7.42 6.40
N PHE A 58 0.80 7.77 5.39
CA PHE A 58 0.11 9.06 5.36
C PHE A 58 -0.90 9.22 6.50
N LEU A 59 -1.32 8.13 7.15
CA LEU A 59 -2.33 8.11 8.20
C LEU A 59 -1.75 8.06 9.62
N MET A 60 -0.44 7.85 9.76
CA MET A 60 0.21 7.61 11.04
C MET A 60 0.97 8.85 11.51
N SER A 61 0.53 9.47 12.61
CA SER A 61 1.11 10.73 13.11
C SER A 61 2.59 10.69 13.49
N LYS A 62 3.19 9.50 13.62
CA LYS A 62 4.62 9.31 13.88
C LYS A 62 5.46 9.24 12.60
N GLU A 63 4.82 9.07 11.45
CA GLU A 63 5.50 9.01 10.17
C GLU A 63 5.76 10.43 9.65
N PRO A 64 6.94 10.70 9.05
CA PRO A 64 7.28 12.03 8.54
C PRO A 64 6.37 12.47 7.39
N VAL A 65 5.74 11.52 6.71
CA VAL A 65 4.81 11.75 5.60
C VAL A 65 3.35 11.81 6.06
N TYR A 66 3.08 11.88 7.37
CA TYR A 66 1.72 12.05 7.87
C TYR A 66 1.05 13.26 7.21
N TRP A 67 -0.18 13.08 6.71
CA TRP A 67 -0.86 14.08 5.88
C TRP A 67 -0.88 15.46 6.54
N ALA A 68 -1.11 15.54 7.86
CA ALA A 68 -1.17 16.82 8.55
C ALA A 68 0.19 17.52 8.60
N LEU A 69 1.28 16.77 8.82
CA LEU A 69 2.64 17.31 8.80
C LEU A 69 3.02 17.82 7.41
N VAL A 70 2.57 17.14 6.36
CA VAL A 70 2.80 17.58 4.97
C VAL A 70 2.06 18.88 4.69
N LEU A 71 0.81 19.02 5.13
CA LEU A 71 0.05 20.26 4.99
C LEU A 71 0.64 21.41 5.83
N ASP A 72 1.12 21.13 7.05
CA ASP A 72 1.83 22.11 7.89
C ASP A 72 3.12 22.60 7.19
N ALA A 73 3.87 21.69 6.58
CA ALA A 73 5.07 22.03 5.83
C ALA A 73 4.75 22.87 4.59
N LEU A 74 3.67 22.55 3.87
CA LEU A 74 3.22 23.35 2.73
C LEU A 74 2.83 24.76 3.15
N GLU A 75 2.03 24.90 4.20
CA GLU A 75 1.63 26.20 4.74
C GLU A 75 2.84 27.04 5.15
N ALA A 76 3.87 26.42 5.75
CA ALA A 76 5.08 27.11 6.17
C ALA A 76 6.02 27.50 5.01
N LEU A 77 6.01 26.75 3.90
CA LEU A 77 6.92 26.96 2.76
C LEU A 77 6.34 27.88 1.69
N LEU A 78 5.01 27.98 1.59
CA LEU A 78 4.34 28.83 0.59
C LEU A 78 4.31 30.29 1.01
N SER A 79 4.32 31.18 0.01
CA SER A 79 4.15 32.62 0.26
C SER A 79 2.70 32.95 0.67
N GLU A 80 2.51 34.06 1.39
CA GLU A 80 1.18 34.55 1.76
C GLU A 80 0.28 34.80 0.53
N GLU A 81 0.86 35.28 -0.57
CA GLU A 81 0.16 35.50 -1.84
C GLU A 81 -0.33 34.18 -2.44
N THR A 82 0.52 33.15 -2.48
CA THR A 82 0.15 31.82 -2.97
C THR A 82 -0.95 31.18 -2.13
N LEU A 83 -0.88 31.31 -0.81
CA LEU A 83 -1.91 30.81 0.11
C LEU A 83 -3.24 31.56 -0.07
N ALA A 84 -3.21 32.87 -0.29
CA ALA A 84 -4.42 33.67 -0.46
C ALA A 84 -5.12 33.43 -1.81
N GLU A 85 -4.36 33.20 -2.89
CA GLU A 85 -4.91 33.17 -4.24
C GLU A 85 -5.09 31.76 -4.82
N LEU A 86 -4.26 30.79 -4.42
CA LEU A 86 -4.15 29.50 -5.12
C LEU A 86 -4.37 28.28 -4.23
N VAL A 87 -4.06 28.35 -2.94
CA VAL A 87 -4.05 27.16 -2.05
C VAL A 87 -4.91 27.36 -0.81
N ASP A 88 -6.07 26.71 -0.79
CA ASP A 88 -6.93 26.60 0.40
C ASP A 88 -6.44 25.48 1.33
N ILE A 89 -5.47 25.79 2.21
CA ILE A 89 -4.91 24.84 3.18
C ILE A 89 -5.99 24.29 4.12
N GLU A 90 -6.89 25.14 4.61
CA GLU A 90 -7.96 24.72 5.52
C GLU A 90 -8.96 23.79 4.83
N GLY A 91 -9.31 24.07 3.58
CA GLY A 91 -10.10 23.18 2.74
C GLY A 91 -9.42 21.81 2.52
N LEU A 92 -8.11 21.79 2.32
CA LEU A 92 -7.33 20.55 2.22
C LEU A 92 -7.32 19.78 3.53
N ARG A 93 -7.14 20.45 4.67
CA ARG A 93 -7.22 19.82 6.01
C ARG A 93 -8.60 19.23 6.25
N ALA A 94 -9.66 19.98 5.95
CA ALA A 94 -11.03 19.52 6.09
C ALA A 94 -11.32 18.31 5.18
N HIS A 95 -10.82 18.32 3.95
CA HIS A 95 -10.95 17.19 3.03
C HIS A 95 -10.23 15.94 3.56
N TRP A 96 -8.97 16.08 3.99
CA TRP A 96 -8.20 14.99 4.60
C TRP A 96 -8.88 14.45 5.85
N SER A 97 -9.24 15.32 6.79
CA SER A 97 -9.99 14.96 8.00
C SER A 97 -11.25 14.19 7.66
N ASN A 98 -12.06 14.65 6.71
CA ASN A 98 -13.26 13.93 6.29
C ASN A 98 -12.96 12.54 5.70
N VAL A 99 -11.83 12.35 5.02
CA VAL A 99 -11.43 11.06 4.42
C VAL A 99 -10.77 10.11 5.44
N VAL A 100 -10.17 10.60 6.52
CA VAL A 100 -9.45 9.77 7.50
C VAL A 100 -10.17 9.61 8.84
N GLU A 101 -10.99 10.58 9.24
CA GLU A 101 -11.76 10.53 10.48
C GLU A 101 -13.04 9.72 10.26
N GLY A 102 -13.23 8.63 11.03
CA GLY A 102 -14.50 7.90 10.94
C GLY A 102 -14.59 6.57 11.68
N SER A 103 -14.10 6.50 12.92
CA SER A 103 -14.42 5.32 13.74
C SER A 103 -15.90 5.26 14.15
N GLN A 104 -16.64 6.38 14.08
CA GLN A 104 -18.04 6.50 14.54
C GLN A 104 -19.07 6.83 13.44
N VAL A 105 -18.64 7.40 12.31
CA VAL A 105 -19.51 7.78 11.19
C VAL A 105 -19.05 7.03 9.95
N ALA A 106 -19.97 6.33 9.29
CA ALA A 106 -19.69 5.65 8.03
C ALA A 106 -19.42 6.66 6.91
N HIS A 107 -18.48 6.34 6.02
CA HIS A 107 -18.21 7.15 4.83
C HIS A 107 -19.11 6.75 3.67
N ALA A 108 -19.32 5.45 3.48
CA ALA A 108 -20.19 4.95 2.42
C ALA A 108 -21.44 4.23 2.98
N TYR A 109 -21.25 3.32 3.94
CA TYR A 109 -22.36 2.49 4.43
C TYR A 109 -22.15 1.95 5.85
N TYR A 110 -23.26 1.54 6.47
CA TYR A 110 -23.26 0.73 7.68
C TYR A 110 -23.67 -0.69 7.33
N VAL A 111 -23.03 -1.67 7.99
CA VAL A 111 -23.58 -3.03 8.08
C VAL A 111 -24.29 -3.16 9.40
N VAL A 112 -25.60 -3.46 9.34
CA VAL A 112 -26.45 -3.67 10.51
C VAL A 112 -26.86 -5.13 10.55
N THR A 113 -26.62 -5.76 11.68
CA THR A 113 -26.98 -7.16 11.97
C THR A 113 -27.76 -7.20 13.29
N ASP A 114 -28.32 -8.35 13.61
CA ASP A 114 -28.89 -8.64 14.93
C ASP A 114 -27.85 -8.50 16.08
N LYS A 115 -26.56 -8.62 15.76
CA LYS A 115 -25.43 -8.52 16.71
C LYS A 115 -24.88 -7.11 16.88
N GLY A 116 -25.41 -6.13 16.14
CA GLY A 116 -24.99 -4.73 16.19
C GLY A 116 -24.66 -4.14 14.82
N LYS A 117 -23.96 -3.01 14.82
CA LYS A 117 -23.61 -2.27 13.61
C LYS A 117 -22.10 -2.00 13.52
N LEU A 118 -21.58 -1.97 12.29
CA LEU A 118 -20.24 -1.50 11.98
C LEU A 118 -20.26 -0.53 10.79
N THR A 119 -19.35 0.44 10.80
CA THR A 119 -19.08 1.31 9.64
C THR A 119 -18.17 0.61 8.63
N ASP A 120 -18.19 1.07 7.38
CA ASP A 120 -17.22 0.67 6.35
C ASP A 120 -15.76 0.88 6.80
N ILE A 121 -15.47 1.94 7.56
CA ILE A 121 -14.13 2.18 8.12
C ILE A 121 -13.75 1.15 9.18
N GLN A 122 -14.68 0.80 10.07
CA GLN A 122 -14.44 -0.25 11.05
C GLN A 122 -14.16 -1.58 10.36
N LEU A 123 -14.91 -1.90 9.29
CA LEU A 123 -14.69 -3.10 8.49
C LEU A 123 -13.34 -3.07 7.74
N ALA A 124 -12.98 -1.94 7.15
CA ALA A 124 -11.69 -1.74 6.51
C ALA A 124 -10.52 -1.94 7.49
N ASN A 125 -10.65 -1.44 8.72
CA ASN A 125 -9.68 -1.64 9.79
C ASN A 125 -9.60 -3.10 10.24
N LEU A 126 -10.71 -3.83 10.29
CA LEU A 126 -10.69 -5.26 10.58
C LEU A 126 -9.96 -6.02 9.49
N TRP A 127 -10.23 -5.73 8.21
CA TRP A 127 -9.51 -6.32 7.10
C TRP A 127 -8.02 -6.03 7.18
N LEU A 128 -7.62 -4.75 7.31
CA LEU A 128 -6.20 -4.38 7.34
C LEU A 128 -5.48 -5.08 8.48
N ASN A 129 -6.00 -5.00 9.71
CA ASN A 129 -5.26 -5.44 10.89
C ASN A 129 -5.35 -6.95 11.12
N SER A 130 -6.45 -7.60 10.74
CA SER A 130 -6.66 -9.04 11.00
C SER A 130 -6.47 -9.90 9.78
N ASP A 131 -7.03 -9.53 8.64
CA ASP A 131 -7.03 -10.38 7.45
C ASP A 131 -5.73 -10.19 6.64
N ALA A 132 -5.28 -8.95 6.43
CA ALA A 132 -4.09 -8.64 5.62
C ALA A 132 -2.78 -8.65 6.43
N LEU A 133 -2.72 -7.94 7.55
CA LEU A 133 -1.48 -7.81 8.35
C LEU A 133 -1.35 -8.85 9.48
N HIS A 134 -2.43 -9.57 9.81
CA HIS A 134 -2.48 -10.54 10.92
C HIS A 134 -1.93 -10.02 12.27
N THR A 135 -2.05 -8.72 12.52
CA THR A 135 -1.57 -8.05 13.75
C THR A 135 -2.59 -8.10 14.89
N GLN A 136 -3.86 -8.32 14.59
CA GLN A 136 -4.95 -8.32 15.56
C GLN A 136 -5.98 -9.40 15.22
N ILE A 137 -6.65 -9.94 16.24
CA ILE A 137 -7.78 -10.86 16.05
C ILE A 137 -9.08 -10.05 16.08
N ILE A 138 -10.00 -10.32 15.14
CA ILE A 138 -11.34 -9.72 15.14
C ILE A 138 -12.09 -10.06 16.44
N GLN A 139 -12.34 -9.05 17.28
CA GLN A 139 -13.09 -9.21 18.52
C GLN A 139 -14.60 -9.00 18.35
N SER A 140 -15.02 -8.14 17.41
CA SER A 140 -16.42 -7.78 17.26
C SER A 140 -17.26 -8.93 16.70
N GLU A 141 -18.41 -9.20 17.31
CA GLU A 141 -19.31 -10.28 16.90
C GLU A 141 -19.89 -10.03 15.49
N VAL A 142 -20.16 -8.77 15.15
CA VAL A 142 -20.55 -8.37 13.78
C VAL A 142 -19.39 -8.67 12.81
N GLY A 143 -18.16 -8.27 13.15
CA GLY A 143 -16.99 -8.47 12.29
C GLY A 143 -16.70 -9.95 12.00
N LYS A 144 -16.82 -10.81 13.02
CA LYS A 144 -16.67 -12.27 12.90
C LYS A 144 -17.78 -12.90 12.05
N SER A 145 -18.98 -12.33 12.08
CA SER A 145 -20.12 -12.84 11.30
C SER A 145 -20.05 -12.52 9.82
N LEU A 146 -19.22 -11.55 9.42
CA LEU A 146 -19.03 -11.16 8.03
C LEU A 146 -17.94 -12.00 7.36
N SER A 147 -18.05 -12.16 6.06
CA SER A 147 -17.03 -12.82 5.24
C SER A 147 -15.79 -11.94 5.04
N LEU A 148 -14.67 -12.56 4.69
CA LEU A 148 -13.46 -11.86 4.22
C LEU A 148 -13.81 -10.87 3.10
N ASN A 149 -14.56 -11.32 2.09
CA ASN A 149 -14.93 -10.51 0.93
C ASN A 149 -15.70 -9.23 1.30
N GLN A 150 -16.58 -9.29 2.29
CA GLN A 150 -17.32 -8.10 2.76
C GLN A 150 -16.40 -7.11 3.48
N ARG A 151 -15.44 -7.59 4.27
CA ARG A 151 -14.44 -6.72 4.91
C ARG A 151 -13.48 -6.13 3.88
N TYR A 152 -13.06 -6.94 2.91
CA TYR A 152 -12.23 -6.51 1.79
C TYR A 152 -12.93 -5.45 0.92
N GLN A 153 -14.23 -5.62 0.61
CA GLN A 153 -15.01 -4.61 -0.10
C GLN A 153 -14.99 -3.24 0.62
N ALA A 154 -15.14 -3.24 1.95
CA ALA A 154 -15.04 -2.03 2.74
C ALA A 154 -13.64 -1.40 2.66
N ALA A 155 -12.60 -2.23 2.80
CA ALA A 155 -11.21 -1.79 2.67
C ALA A 155 -10.93 -1.18 1.29
N ALA A 156 -11.34 -1.85 0.22
CA ALA A 156 -11.23 -1.42 -1.17
C ALA A 156 -11.72 0.02 -1.35
N SER A 157 -12.93 0.30 -0.88
CA SER A 157 -13.53 1.64 -0.96
C SER A 157 -12.81 2.68 -0.10
N VAL A 158 -12.48 2.34 1.16
CA VAL A 158 -11.82 3.26 2.10
C VAL A 158 -10.42 3.65 1.64
N TYR A 159 -9.54 2.68 1.35
CA TYR A 159 -8.18 3.02 0.92
C TYR A 159 -8.13 3.59 -0.50
N ALA A 160 -9.11 3.31 -1.36
CA ALA A 160 -9.22 4.01 -2.64
C ALA A 160 -9.46 5.52 -2.44
N ARG A 161 -10.35 5.92 -1.50
CA ARG A 161 -10.53 7.34 -1.13
C ARG A 161 -9.26 7.96 -0.57
N ILE A 162 -8.61 7.27 0.37
CA ILE A 162 -7.38 7.79 0.99
C ILE A 162 -6.27 7.92 -0.06
N GLY A 163 -6.09 6.94 -0.93
CA GLY A 163 -5.09 7.02 -1.99
C GLY A 163 -5.40 8.10 -3.03
N ALA A 164 -6.67 8.35 -3.34
CA ALA A 164 -7.07 9.48 -4.17
C ALA A 164 -6.71 10.82 -3.49
N CYS A 165 -6.97 10.95 -2.19
CA CYS A 165 -6.59 12.12 -1.41
C CYS A 165 -5.06 12.35 -1.43
N ALA A 166 -4.28 11.30 -1.18
CA ALA A 166 -2.82 11.33 -1.27
C ALA A 166 -2.32 11.74 -2.66
N ASN A 167 -2.94 11.21 -3.72
CA ASN A 167 -2.55 11.50 -5.09
C ASN A 167 -2.90 12.94 -5.49
N ASN A 168 -4.05 13.46 -5.05
CA ASN A 168 -4.44 14.86 -5.27
C ASN A 168 -3.49 15.83 -4.57
N THR A 169 -3.11 15.55 -3.32
CA THR A 169 -2.08 16.34 -2.62
C THR A 169 -0.74 16.31 -3.34
N LEU A 170 -0.32 15.14 -3.85
CA LEU A 170 0.90 15.04 -4.65
C LEU A 170 0.81 15.85 -5.96
N TYR A 171 -0.35 15.86 -6.64
CA TYR A 171 -0.54 16.68 -7.84
C TYR A 171 -0.47 18.17 -7.54
N LEU A 172 -1.05 18.62 -6.42
CA LEU A 172 -0.91 20.00 -5.97
C LEU A 172 0.56 20.35 -5.73
N ILE A 173 1.29 19.54 -4.96
CA ILE A 173 2.73 19.75 -4.71
C ILE A 173 3.50 19.82 -6.02
N SER A 174 3.24 18.89 -6.94
CA SER A 174 3.92 18.85 -8.25
C SER A 174 3.62 20.09 -9.08
N HIS A 175 2.37 20.57 -9.06
CA HIS A 175 1.98 21.79 -9.75
C HIS A 175 2.70 23.02 -9.16
N LEU A 176 2.72 23.16 -7.84
CA LEU A 176 3.41 24.27 -7.15
C LEU A 176 4.90 24.30 -7.48
N VAL A 177 5.57 23.15 -7.53
CA VAL A 177 6.98 23.06 -7.94
C VAL A 177 7.17 23.44 -9.40
N ASN A 178 6.32 22.94 -10.30
CA ASN A 178 6.43 23.23 -11.73
C ASN A 178 6.20 24.71 -12.06
N GLU A 179 5.34 25.40 -11.31
CA GLU A 179 5.11 26.85 -11.43
C GLU A 179 6.17 27.69 -10.70
N GLY A 180 7.15 27.06 -10.03
CA GLY A 180 8.17 27.76 -9.25
C GLY A 180 7.66 28.42 -7.96
N LEU A 181 6.47 28.02 -7.49
CA LEU A 181 5.83 28.51 -6.27
C LEU A 181 6.29 27.76 -5.02
N LEU A 182 6.90 26.58 -5.20
CA LEU A 182 7.48 25.76 -4.14
C LEU A 182 8.85 25.24 -4.59
N GLU A 183 9.88 25.51 -3.82
CA GLU A 183 11.24 25.02 -4.10
C GLU A 183 11.50 23.71 -3.33
N LEU A 184 11.76 22.62 -4.06
CA LEU A 184 12.17 21.33 -3.52
C LEU A 184 13.41 20.83 -4.27
N ASP A 185 14.21 20.00 -3.60
CA ASP A 185 15.32 19.31 -4.26
C ASP A 185 14.77 18.42 -5.40
N PRO A 186 15.22 18.56 -6.66
CA PRO A 186 14.71 17.77 -7.78
C PRO A 186 14.85 16.25 -7.60
N SER A 187 15.77 15.80 -6.74
CA SER A 187 15.93 14.39 -6.39
C SER A 187 14.67 13.77 -5.78
N VAL A 188 13.80 14.55 -5.11
CA VAL A 188 12.56 14.01 -4.51
C VAL A 188 11.59 13.43 -5.54
N PHE A 189 11.69 13.83 -6.81
CA PHE A 189 10.87 13.32 -7.91
C PHE A 189 11.54 12.22 -8.72
N THR A 190 12.85 12.02 -8.54
CA THR A 190 13.66 11.12 -9.39
C THR A 190 14.31 9.98 -8.61
N ALA A 191 14.43 10.11 -7.29
CA ALA A 191 14.99 9.07 -6.44
C ALA A 191 14.14 7.79 -6.53
N PRO A 192 14.79 6.61 -6.65
CA PRO A 192 14.07 5.35 -6.72
C PRO A 192 13.37 5.04 -5.39
N VAL A 193 12.09 4.69 -5.47
CA VAL A 193 11.24 4.31 -4.31
C VAL A 193 10.86 2.83 -4.33
N THR A 194 11.41 2.07 -5.27
CA THR A 194 11.25 0.62 -5.41
C THR A 194 12.61 0.00 -5.64
N ALA A 195 12.82 -1.20 -5.10
CA ALA A 195 14.02 -1.97 -5.41
C ALA A 195 13.99 -2.46 -6.85
N ASP A 196 15.15 -2.47 -7.50
CA ASP A 196 15.33 -3.19 -8.75
C ASP A 196 15.27 -4.69 -8.51
N THR A 197 14.76 -5.42 -9.50
CA THR A 197 14.75 -6.90 -9.48
C THR A 197 16.12 -7.50 -9.76
N HIS A 198 17.09 -6.66 -10.12
CA HIS A 198 18.47 -7.03 -10.40
C HIS A 198 19.37 -6.19 -9.51
N VAL A 199 20.19 -6.85 -8.71
CA VAL A 199 21.19 -6.19 -7.87
C VAL A 199 22.56 -6.53 -8.43
N GLU A 200 23.21 -5.54 -9.02
CA GLU A 200 24.64 -5.63 -9.31
C GLU A 200 25.38 -5.12 -8.08
N ILE A 201 26.30 -5.94 -7.55
CA ILE A 201 27.19 -5.52 -6.46
C ILE A 201 28.44 -4.94 -7.13
N PRO A 202 28.60 -3.60 -7.18
CA PRO A 202 29.73 -3.01 -7.89
C PRO A 202 31.05 -3.33 -7.17
N GLY A 203 32.02 -3.84 -7.91
CA GLY A 203 33.38 -4.13 -7.43
C GLY A 203 33.85 -5.55 -7.75
N LYS A 204 35.10 -5.85 -7.40
CA LYS A 204 35.64 -7.22 -7.48
C LYS A 204 35.20 -7.99 -6.23
N VAL A 205 34.04 -8.63 -6.29
CA VAL A 205 33.62 -9.57 -5.24
C VAL A 205 34.53 -10.79 -5.31
N LYS A 206 35.18 -11.12 -4.20
CA LYS A 206 35.92 -12.39 -4.06
C LYS A 206 34.98 -13.38 -3.39
N ILE A 207 34.73 -14.49 -4.06
CA ILE A 207 33.88 -15.57 -3.58
C ILE A 207 34.78 -16.79 -3.38
N TYR A 208 34.66 -17.44 -2.21
CA TYR A 208 35.43 -18.61 -1.84
C TYR A 208 34.50 -19.76 -1.46
N SER A 209 34.91 -21.00 -1.73
CA SER A 209 34.27 -22.25 -1.31
C SER A 209 35.21 -23.05 -0.40
N ALA A 210 34.61 -23.89 0.45
CA ALA A 210 35.27 -24.87 1.30
C ALA A 210 34.35 -26.09 1.46
N GLU A 211 34.89 -27.22 1.92
CA GLU A 211 34.07 -28.41 2.19
C GLU A 211 33.02 -28.15 3.29
N VAL A 212 31.87 -28.84 3.17
CA VAL A 212 30.80 -28.74 4.17
C VAL A 212 31.31 -29.19 5.53
N GLY A 213 31.25 -28.29 6.51
CA GLY A 213 31.77 -28.53 7.87
C GLY A 213 33.08 -27.81 8.18
N ALA A 214 33.73 -27.17 7.20
CA ALA A 214 34.84 -26.27 7.45
C ALA A 214 34.40 -25.11 8.38
N GLU A 215 35.26 -24.74 9.34
CA GLU A 215 34.99 -23.61 10.23
C GLU A 215 34.99 -22.30 9.45
N LEU A 216 33.98 -21.47 9.68
CA LEU A 216 33.89 -20.15 9.07
C LEU A 216 35.08 -19.27 9.53
N PRO A 217 35.80 -18.62 8.59
CA PRO A 217 36.96 -17.81 8.91
C PRO A 217 36.51 -16.57 9.68
N ALA A 218 37.22 -16.28 10.78
CA ALA A 218 37.02 -15.06 11.55
C ALA A 218 37.58 -13.81 10.83
N ASP A 219 38.48 -14.00 9.86
CA ASP A 219 39.11 -12.94 9.08
C ASP A 219 39.20 -13.35 7.59
N LEU A 220 38.63 -12.52 6.72
CA LEU A 220 38.60 -12.73 5.27
C LEU A 220 39.82 -12.14 4.54
N SER A 221 40.70 -11.43 5.27
CA SER A 221 41.91 -10.82 4.69
C SER A 221 43.03 -11.83 4.45
N ASN A 222 43.04 -12.93 5.20
CA ASN A 222 44.03 -14.00 5.11
C ASN A 222 43.37 -15.37 5.27
N LEU A 223 42.77 -15.85 4.18
CA LEU A 223 42.16 -17.17 4.12
C LEU A 223 43.22 -18.24 3.87
N ASP A 224 43.12 -19.37 4.57
CA ASP A 224 43.93 -20.55 4.30
C ASP A 224 43.55 -21.12 2.92
N PRO A 225 44.45 -21.06 1.91
CA PRO A 225 44.14 -21.50 0.55
C PRO A 225 43.95 -23.03 0.43
N GLU A 226 44.37 -23.81 1.43
CA GLU A 226 44.11 -25.26 1.44
C GLU A 226 42.65 -25.56 1.81
N VAL A 227 42.02 -24.68 2.60
CA VAL A 227 40.62 -24.84 3.06
C VAL A 227 39.66 -24.02 2.20
N TRP A 228 40.02 -22.77 1.89
CA TRP A 228 39.18 -21.79 1.21
C TRP A 228 39.72 -21.48 -0.18
N LYS A 229 39.08 -22.04 -1.21
CA LYS A 229 39.47 -21.86 -2.60
C LYS A 229 38.60 -20.81 -3.27
N PRO A 230 39.14 -19.97 -4.17
CA PRO A 230 38.31 -19.10 -4.98
C PRO A 230 37.28 -19.92 -5.76
N ILE A 231 36.02 -19.50 -5.78
CA ILE A 231 34.92 -20.31 -6.34
C ILE A 231 35.11 -20.68 -7.83
N HIS A 232 35.87 -19.88 -8.58
CA HIS A 232 36.17 -20.14 -9.99
C HIS A 232 37.21 -21.26 -10.21
N GLU A 233 37.91 -21.67 -9.16
CA GLU A 233 38.82 -22.82 -9.17
C GLU A 233 38.11 -24.12 -8.76
N ASP A 234 36.87 -24.01 -8.27
CA ASP A 234 36.03 -25.11 -7.80
C ASP A 234 34.95 -25.44 -8.84
N ILE A 235 35.40 -26.06 -9.94
CA ILE A 235 34.57 -26.29 -11.14
C ILE A 235 33.38 -27.21 -10.84
N GLU A 236 33.55 -28.21 -9.97
CA GLU A 236 32.48 -29.15 -9.59
C GLU A 236 31.29 -28.43 -8.94
N LEU A 237 31.57 -27.41 -8.13
CA LEU A 237 30.56 -26.54 -7.52
C LEU A 237 29.89 -25.59 -8.53
N LEU A 238 30.58 -25.23 -9.61
CA LEU A 238 30.06 -24.33 -10.64
C LEU A 238 29.23 -25.03 -11.73
N THR A 239 29.49 -26.30 -12.00
CA THR A 239 28.79 -27.05 -13.06
C THR A 239 27.50 -27.72 -12.58
N GLY A 240 27.25 -27.76 -11.27
CA GLY A 240 26.15 -28.52 -10.68
C GLY A 240 26.45 -30.02 -10.75
N ALA A 241 26.29 -30.71 -9.62
CA ALA A 241 26.36 -32.16 -9.58
C ALA A 241 25.22 -32.76 -10.42
N GLU A 242 25.50 -33.05 -11.70
CA GLU A 242 24.61 -33.86 -12.56
C GLU A 242 24.82 -35.37 -12.38
N ASP A 243 25.79 -35.81 -11.57
CA ASP A 243 26.12 -37.23 -11.43
C ASP A 243 26.18 -37.68 -9.96
N ALA A 244 25.03 -37.94 -9.32
CA ALA A 244 25.01 -38.70 -8.07
C ALA A 244 23.64 -39.35 -7.73
N GLU A 245 22.97 -40.01 -8.67
CA GLU A 245 22.00 -41.08 -8.33
C GLU A 245 22.08 -42.22 -9.38
N GLU A 246 23.15 -43.01 -9.31
CA GLU A 246 23.08 -44.45 -9.64
C GLU A 246 23.60 -45.25 -8.45
N SER A 247 22.69 -45.62 -7.53
CA SER A 247 22.78 -46.85 -6.73
C SER A 247 21.44 -47.21 -6.09
#